data_AF-A0A3Q7GG59-F1
#
_entry.id   AF-A0A3Q7GG59-F1
#
_cell.length_a   1.000
_cell.length_b   1.000
_cell.length_c   1.000
_cell.angle_alpha   90.00
_cell.angle_beta   90.00
_cell.angle_gamma   90.00
#
_symmetry.space_group_name_H-M   'P 1'
#
loop_
_entity.id
_entity.type
_entity.pdbx_description
1 polymer ?
#
loop_
_entity_poly.entity_id
_entity_poly.type
_entity_poly.pdbx_seq_one_letter_code
_entity_poly.pdbx_strand_id
1 'polypeptide(L)'
;LGVQLFAVLHEQIESEVKDFWPRYWGGVVLFDKNMEFYKALGGGNLLKDKFISGFLLNPRAISNYRRAKAMGVDQNFRGEGETKGGLFIVGKGKSGIAYQFIERNFGDWAPLAEVIEICRRLQNPQEIQLESITSIQQED
;
A
#
# COMPACT_ATOMS: atom_id res chain seq x y z
N LEU A 1 16.74 -0.50 6.06
CA LEU A 1 15.66 -0.29 7.04
C LEU A 1 15.36 -1.53 7.89
N GLY A 2 15.80 -2.75 7.54
CA GLY A 2 15.55 -3.91 8.41
C GLY A 2 14.07 -4.32 8.52
N VAL A 3 13.23 -3.87 7.60
CA VAL A 3 11.80 -4.21 7.52
C VAL A 3 11.60 -5.36 6.54
N GLN A 4 10.66 -6.25 6.85
CA GLN A 4 10.25 -7.32 5.94
C GLN A 4 9.16 -6.78 5.00
N LEU A 5 9.28 -7.10 3.72
CA LEU A 5 8.36 -6.64 2.68
C LEU A 5 7.51 -7.80 2.19
N PHE A 6 6.20 -7.58 2.13
CA PHE A 6 5.22 -8.53 1.61
C PHE A 6 4.36 -7.83 0.57
N ALA A 7 4.25 -8.40 -0.63
CA ALA A 7 3.22 -8.03 -1.60
C ALA A 7 2.09 -9.06 -1.49
N VAL A 8 0.88 -8.59 -1.24
CA VAL A 8 -0.30 -9.45 -1.09
C VAL A 8 -1.16 -9.27 -2.33
N LEU A 9 -1.49 -10.38 -3.00
CA LEU A 9 -2.27 -10.41 -4.23
C LEU A 9 -3.68 -10.91 -3.94
N HIS A 10 -4.71 -10.18 -4.39
CA HIS A 10 -6.08 -10.68 -4.43
C HIS A 10 -6.39 -11.58 -5.63
N GLU A 11 -5.64 -11.43 -6.71
CA GLU A 11 -5.79 -12.19 -7.94
C GLU A 11 -4.44 -12.79 -8.32
N GLN A 12 -4.45 -14.07 -8.70
CA GLN A 12 -3.24 -14.78 -9.10
C GLN A 12 -3.24 -14.96 -10.62
N ILE A 13 -2.76 -13.95 -11.33
CA ILE A 13 -2.54 -13.99 -12.78
C ILE A 13 -1.08 -14.34 -13.03
N GLU A 14 -0.80 -15.59 -13.37
CA GLU A 14 0.57 -16.14 -13.38
C GLU A 14 1.55 -15.34 -14.25
N SER A 15 1.11 -14.85 -15.42
CA SER A 15 1.94 -14.01 -16.29
C SER A 15 2.34 -12.70 -15.62
N GLU A 16 1.38 -12.01 -14.98
CA GLU A 16 1.64 -10.73 -14.30
C GLU A 16 2.54 -10.91 -13.08
N VAL A 17 2.36 -12.01 -12.34
CA VAL A 17 3.23 -12.34 -11.21
C VAL A 17 4.66 -12.58 -11.69
N LYS A 18 4.86 -13.32 -12.79
CA LYS A 18 6.19 -13.58 -13.37
C LYS A 18 6.87 -12.32 -13.89
N ASP A 19 6.10 -11.41 -14.49
CA ASP A 19 6.63 -10.14 -15.01
C ASP A 19 7.01 -9.18 -13.86
N PHE A 20 6.29 -9.22 -12.74
CA PHE A 20 6.52 -8.38 -11.57
C PHE A 20 7.62 -8.90 -10.62
N TRP A 21 7.56 -10.18 -10.25
CA TRP A 21 8.40 -10.80 -9.22
C TRP A 21 9.28 -11.90 -9.83
N PRO A 22 10.62 -11.88 -9.61
CA PRO A 22 11.35 -11.08 -8.62
C PRO A 22 11.92 -9.74 -9.12
N ARG A 23 11.63 -9.34 -10.36
CA ARG A 23 12.31 -8.20 -11.01
C ARG A 23 12.11 -6.85 -10.32
N TYR A 24 10.89 -6.57 -9.86
CA TYR A 24 10.52 -5.26 -9.29
C TYR A 24 10.22 -5.31 -7.80
N TRP A 25 10.11 -6.50 -7.21
CA TRP A 25 9.81 -6.69 -5.79
C TRP A 25 10.84 -7.61 -5.13
N GLY A 26 11.56 -7.07 -4.14
CA GLY A 26 12.57 -7.82 -3.39
C GLY A 26 12.04 -8.58 -2.17
N GLY A 27 10.73 -8.48 -1.89
CA GLY A 27 10.09 -9.13 -0.75
C GLY A 27 9.39 -10.44 -1.10
N VAL A 28 8.66 -10.99 -0.12
CA VAL A 28 7.79 -12.15 -0.31
C VAL A 28 6.53 -11.72 -1.05
N VAL A 29 6.02 -12.59 -1.92
CA VAL A 29 4.70 -12.43 -2.55
C VAL A 29 3.76 -13.48 -1.99
N LEU A 30 2.58 -13.06 -1.56
CA LEU A 30 1.54 -13.90 -0.96
C LEU A 30 0.25 -13.77 -1.76
N PHE A 31 -0.49 -14.86 -1.91
CA PHE A 31 -1.82 -14.86 -2.50
C PHE A 31 -2.88 -14.94 -1.40
N ASP A 32 -3.72 -13.91 -1.28
CA ASP A 32 -4.80 -13.83 -0.31
C ASP A 32 -6.10 -14.40 -0.90
N LYS A 33 -6.16 -15.73 -0.94
CA LYS A 33 -7.27 -16.49 -1.53
C LYS A 33 -8.65 -16.11 -0.96
N ASN A 34 -8.70 -15.72 0.31
CA ASN A 34 -9.96 -15.42 1.03
C ASN A 34 -10.26 -13.91 1.12
N MET A 35 -9.37 -13.08 0.57
CA MET A 35 -9.46 -11.62 0.60
C MET A 35 -9.43 -11.02 2.02
N GLU A 36 -8.85 -11.71 3.01
CA GLU A 36 -8.86 -11.26 4.41
C GLU A 36 -7.99 -10.03 4.64
N PHE A 37 -6.87 -9.89 3.92
CA PHE A 37 -6.05 -8.69 3.93
C PHE A 37 -6.85 -7.49 3.39
N TYR A 38 -7.54 -7.70 2.27
CA TYR A 38 -8.34 -6.66 1.62
C TYR A 38 -9.59 -6.28 2.42
N LYS A 39 -10.24 -7.25 3.07
CA LYS A 39 -11.31 -6.98 4.04
C LYS A 39 -10.79 -6.21 5.24
N ALA A 40 -9.61 -6.56 5.76
CA ALA A 40 -9.01 -5.85 6.88
C ALA A 40 -8.73 -4.38 6.54
N LEU A 41 -8.32 -4.08 5.31
CA LEU A 41 -8.20 -2.69 4.82
C LEU A 41 -9.52 -1.93 4.92
N GLY A 42 -10.65 -2.57 4.66
CA GLY A 42 -11.99 -1.99 4.73
C GLY A 42 -12.74 -2.21 6.04
N GLY A 43 -12.06 -2.52 7.14
CA GLY A 43 -12.71 -2.72 8.43
C GLY A 43 -13.64 -3.94 8.48
N GLY A 44 -13.27 -5.01 7.77
CA GLY A 44 -14.03 -6.27 7.66
C GLY A 44 -14.81 -6.41 6.36
N ASN A 45 -14.88 -5.36 5.54
CA ASN A 45 -15.60 -5.37 4.26
C ASN A 45 -14.64 -5.14 3.09
N LEU A 46 -14.97 -5.68 1.92
CA LEU A 46 -14.23 -5.35 0.70
C LEU A 46 -14.59 -3.94 0.25
N LEU A 47 -13.57 -3.12 0.10
CA LEU A 47 -13.70 -1.81 -0.52
C LEU A 47 -13.66 -2.01 -2.04
N LYS A 48 -14.79 -1.78 -2.69
CA LYS A 48 -14.91 -1.85 -4.15
C LYS A 48 -15.48 -0.56 -4.69
N ASP A 49 -14.92 -0.07 -5.78
CA ASP A 49 -15.58 0.94 -6.61
C ASP A 49 -15.97 0.31 -7.94
N LYS A 50 -17.19 0.60 -8.42
CA LYS A 50 -17.57 0.22 -9.78
C LYS A 50 -16.60 0.88 -10.75
N PHE A 51 -16.01 0.09 -11.63
CA PHE A 51 -14.98 0.52 -12.58
C PHE A 51 -15.38 1.81 -13.34
N ILE A 52 -16.65 1.91 -13.74
CA ILE A 52 -17.21 3.06 -14.49
C ILE A 52 -17.18 4.35 -13.66
N SER A 53 -17.63 4.33 -12.40
CA SER A 53 -17.69 5.56 -11.58
C SER A 53 -16.34 5.92 -10.97
N GLY A 54 -15.52 4.92 -10.61
CA GLY A 54 -14.22 5.14 -9.98
C GLY A 54 -13.12 5.57 -10.95
N PHE A 55 -13.22 5.19 -12.24
CA PHE A 55 -12.19 5.45 -13.24
C PHE A 55 -12.58 6.50 -14.28
N LEU A 56 -13.76 6.40 -14.91
CA LEU A 56 -14.15 7.28 -16.03
C LEU A 56 -14.63 8.67 -15.59
N LEU A 57 -15.14 8.79 -14.36
CA LEU A 57 -15.62 10.07 -13.81
C LEU A 57 -14.63 10.73 -12.84
N ASN A 58 -13.44 10.14 -12.67
CA ASN A 58 -12.44 10.62 -11.73
C ASN A 58 -11.23 11.24 -12.45
N PRO A 59 -11.08 12.57 -12.44
CA PRO A 59 -9.97 13.25 -13.12
C PRO A 59 -8.58 12.78 -12.65
N ARG A 60 -8.46 12.36 -11.38
CA ARG A 60 -7.20 11.85 -10.83
C ARG A 60 -6.87 10.47 -11.37
N ALA A 61 -7.84 9.56 -11.41
CA ALA A 61 -7.66 8.22 -11.99
C ALA A 61 -7.28 8.32 -13.49
N ILE A 62 -7.94 9.21 -14.24
CA ILE A 62 -7.61 9.47 -15.65
C ILE A 62 -6.17 10.02 -15.80
N SER A 63 -5.75 10.94 -14.93
CA SER A 63 -4.38 11.47 -14.94
C SER A 63 -3.34 10.39 -14.63
N ASN A 64 -3.60 9.55 -13.63
CA ASN A 64 -2.75 8.41 -13.27
C ASN A 64 -2.64 7.42 -14.44
N TYR A 65 -3.75 7.09 -15.09
CA TYR A 65 -3.77 6.26 -16.30
C TYR A 65 -2.94 6.86 -17.45
N ARG A 66 -3.09 8.16 -17.72
CA ARG A 66 -2.28 8.84 -18.75
C ARG A 66 -0.79 8.78 -18.44
N ARG A 67 -0.41 8.93 -17.16
CA ARG A 67 0.98 8.82 -16.71
C ARG A 67 1.51 7.39 -16.91
N ALA A 68 0.75 6.37 -16.52
CA ALA A 68 1.11 4.97 -16.74
C ALA A 68 1.31 4.66 -18.23
N LYS A 69 0.39 5.11 -19.09
CA LYS A 69 0.48 4.93 -20.55
C LYS A 69 1.71 5.64 -21.14
N ALA A 70 2.05 6.84 -20.66
CA ALA A 70 3.21 7.59 -21.14
C ALA A 70 4.55 6.91 -20.79
N MET A 71 4.59 6.09 -19.74
CA MET A 71 5.77 5.31 -19.35
C MET A 71 5.97 4.05 -20.19
N GLY A 72 5.07 3.74 -21.13
CA GLY A 72 5.18 2.57 -22.02
C GLY A 72 5.04 1.23 -21.32
N VAL A 73 4.44 1.22 -20.12
CA VAL A 73 4.22 0.00 -19.34
C VAL A 73 3.00 -0.72 -19.90
N ASP A 74 3.16 -2.00 -20.25
CA ASP A 74 2.03 -2.87 -20.62
C ASP A 74 1.03 -2.91 -19.48
N GLN A 75 -0.23 -2.72 -19.81
CA GLN A 75 -1.25 -2.44 -18.81
C GLN A 75 -1.86 -3.73 -18.28
N ASN A 76 -1.87 -3.88 -16.96
CA ASN A 76 -2.49 -4.99 -16.26
C ASN A 76 -4.02 -4.79 -16.16
N PHE A 77 -4.71 -4.88 -17.30
CA PHE A 77 -6.18 -4.79 -17.36
C PHE A 77 -6.89 -6.12 -17.17
N ARG A 78 -6.15 -7.20 -16.91
CA ARG A 78 -6.74 -8.50 -16.63
C ARG A 78 -7.06 -8.56 -15.14
N GLY A 79 -8.26 -9.04 -14.82
CA GLY A 79 -8.74 -9.13 -13.45
C GLY A 79 -10.08 -8.44 -13.24
N GLU A 80 -10.54 -8.40 -12.00
CA GLU A 80 -11.79 -7.75 -11.59
C GLU A 80 -11.69 -6.22 -11.75
N GLY A 81 -10.60 -5.63 -11.25
CA GLY A 81 -10.33 -4.20 -11.34
C GLY A 81 -11.24 -3.30 -10.49
N GLU A 82 -11.99 -3.86 -9.52
CA GLU A 82 -12.91 -3.09 -8.66
C GLU A 82 -12.43 -2.99 -7.20
N THR A 83 -11.74 -4.02 -6.69
CA THR A 83 -11.24 -4.04 -5.31
C THR A 83 -10.10 -3.05 -5.11
N LYS A 84 -10.22 -2.20 -4.09
CA LYS A 84 -9.20 -1.22 -3.70
C LYS A 84 -8.05 -1.86 -2.94
N GLY A 85 -6.84 -1.39 -3.21
CA GLY A 85 -5.63 -1.77 -2.52
C GLY A 85 -5.35 -0.96 -1.25
N GLY A 86 -4.17 -1.17 -0.70
CA GLY A 86 -3.71 -0.46 0.48
C GLY A 86 -2.38 -0.97 0.98
N LEU A 87 -1.96 -0.44 2.13
CA LEU A 87 -0.72 -0.79 2.80
C LEU A 87 -0.96 -0.86 4.29
N PHE A 88 -0.41 -1.89 4.93
CA PHE A 88 -0.22 -1.94 6.37
C PHE A 88 1.26 -1.91 6.71
N ILE A 89 1.62 -1.17 7.76
CA ILE A 89 2.89 -1.35 8.47
C ILE A 89 2.55 -1.95 9.82
N VAL A 90 3.09 -3.13 10.10
CA VAL A 90 2.82 -3.88 11.33
C VAL A 90 4.03 -3.78 12.25
N GLY A 91 3.81 -3.34 13.49
CA GLY A 91 4.83 -3.26 14.53
C GLY A 91 5.26 -4.63 15.03
N LYS A 92 6.40 -4.70 15.73
CA LYS A 92 6.92 -5.98 16.24
C LYS A 92 6.01 -6.57 17.32
N GLY A 93 5.96 -7.90 17.41
CA GLY A 93 5.28 -8.59 18.50
C GLY A 93 3.80 -8.25 18.56
N LYS A 94 3.33 -7.73 19.70
CA LYS A 94 1.92 -7.41 19.95
C LYS A 94 1.58 -5.92 19.74
N SER A 95 2.47 -5.15 19.12
CA SER A 95 2.24 -3.71 18.89
C SER A 95 1.14 -3.41 17.86
N GLY A 96 0.74 -4.39 17.05
CA GLY A 96 -0.35 -4.24 16.09
C GLY A 96 0.02 -3.39 14.88
N ILE A 97 -0.97 -2.71 14.30
CA ILE A 97 -0.83 -1.90 13.08
C ILE A 97 -0.29 -0.52 13.48
N ALA A 98 0.87 -0.16 12.95
CA ALA A 98 1.50 1.15 13.16
C ALA A 98 1.08 2.17 12.10
N TYR A 99 0.69 1.71 10.91
CA TYR A 99 0.21 2.55 9.82
C TYR A 99 -0.74 1.78 8.91
N GLN A 100 -1.73 2.50 8.41
CA GLN A 100 -2.64 2.01 7.40
C GLN A 100 -2.83 3.08 6.33
N PHE A 101 -2.65 2.68 5.07
CA PHE A 101 -3.09 3.44 3.92
C PHE A 101 -4.15 2.63 3.16
N ILE A 102 -5.22 3.30 2.77
CA ILE A 102 -6.29 2.72 1.95
C ILE A 102 -6.32 3.52 0.65
N GLU A 103 -6.22 2.82 -0.47
CA GLU A 103 -6.39 3.43 -1.78
C GLU A 103 -7.77 4.09 -1.86
N ARG A 104 -7.82 5.38 -2.16
CA ARG A 104 -9.10 6.12 -2.28
C ARG A 104 -9.58 6.11 -3.72
N ASN A 105 -8.68 6.41 -4.64
CA ASN A 105 -8.89 6.39 -6.09
C ASN A 105 -7.96 5.35 -6.71
N PHE A 106 -8.37 4.76 -7.83
CA PHE A 106 -7.55 3.81 -8.55
C PHE A 106 -6.18 4.39 -8.93
N GLY A 107 -5.13 3.65 -8.57
CA GLY A 107 -3.74 4.01 -8.76
C GLY A 107 -3.19 4.97 -7.70
N ASP A 108 -3.89 5.22 -6.59
CA ASP A 108 -3.29 5.93 -5.45
C ASP A 108 -2.31 4.99 -4.72
N TRP A 109 -1.14 5.51 -4.35
CA TRP A 109 -0.16 4.78 -3.55
C TRP A 109 0.09 5.47 -2.21
N ALA A 110 0.55 4.70 -1.22
CA ALA A 110 0.88 5.23 0.10
C ALA A 110 2.00 6.29 -0.01
N PRO A 111 1.89 7.44 0.67
CA PRO A 111 2.94 8.46 0.66
C PRO A 111 4.29 7.91 1.13
N LEU A 112 5.27 7.84 0.22
CA LEU A 112 6.54 7.16 0.50
C LEU A 112 7.30 7.78 1.68
N ALA A 113 7.24 9.10 1.84
CA ALA A 113 7.88 9.79 2.95
C ALA A 113 7.33 9.33 4.31
N GLU A 114 5.99 9.21 4.44
CA GLU A 114 5.34 8.70 5.65
C GLU A 114 5.72 7.23 5.91
N VAL A 115 5.69 6.40 4.87
CA VAL A 115 6.05 4.97 4.98
C VAL A 115 7.48 4.79 5.48
N ILE A 116 8.43 5.53 4.90
CA ILE A 116 9.85 5.47 5.31
C ILE A 116 10.01 5.95 6.75
N GLU A 117 9.35 7.06 7.11
CA GLU A 117 9.44 7.65 8.43
C GLU A 117 8.93 6.71 9.52
N ILE A 118 7.74 6.11 9.31
CA ILE A 118 7.17 5.16 10.25
C ILE A 118 8.05 3.91 10.34
N CYS A 119 8.58 3.41 9.23
CA CYS A 119 9.53 2.30 9.23
C CYS A 119 10.80 2.62 10.04
N ARG A 120 11.34 3.83 9.95
CA ARG A 120 12.50 4.26 10.73
C ARG A 120 12.19 4.30 12.23
N ARG A 121 11.07 4.93 12.61
CA ARG A 121 10.62 5.01 14.01
C ARG A 121 10.45 3.64 14.65
N LEU A 122 9.91 2.66 13.92
CA LEU A 122 9.74 1.30 14.42
C LEU A 122 11.06 0.55 14.64
N GLN A 123 12.12 0.93 13.92
CA GLN A 123 13.44 0.29 14.02
C GLN A 123 14.30 0.93 15.11
N ASN A 124 14.16 2.24 15.33
CA ASN A 124 14.87 3.00 16.35
C ASN A 124 13.92 3.67 17.36
N PRO A 125 13.26 2.92 18.26
CA PRO A 125 12.30 3.49 19.20
C PRO A 125 12.89 4.53 20.18
N GLN A 126 14.21 4.54 20.35
CA GLN A 126 14.92 5.43 21.28
C GLN A 126 14.95 6.89 20.78
N GLU A 127 14.92 7.11 19.47
CA GLU A 127 14.86 8.45 18.85
C GLU A 127 13.52 9.15 19.19
N ILE A 128 12.45 8.36 19.35
CA ILE A 128 11.10 8.84 19.71
C ILE A 128 11.07 9.48 21.09
N GLN A 129 11.75 8.90 22.08
CA GLN A 129 11.80 9.49 23.43
C GLN A 129 12.52 10.83 23.42
N LEU A 130 13.60 10.96 22.65
CA LEU A 130 14.42 12.16 22.63
C LEU A 130 13.71 13.31 21.88
N GLU A 131 13.10 13.05 20.73
CA GLU A 131 12.30 14.07 20.01
C GLU A 131 11.09 14.53 20.81
N SER A 132 10.38 13.62 21.49
CA SER A 132 9.24 13.97 22.35
C SER A 132 9.68 14.84 23.53
N ILE A 133 10.81 14.52 24.17
CA ILE A 133 11.36 15.32 25.28
C ILE A 133 11.78 16.72 24.80
N THR A 134 12.40 16.81 23.62
CA THR A 134 12.90 18.08 23.07
C THR A 134 11.78 19.00 22.62
N SER A 135 10.70 18.45 22.05
CA SER A 135 9.53 19.23 21.64
C SER A 135 8.73 19.75 22.84
N ILE A 136 8.64 18.99 23.93
CA ILE A 136 8.05 19.46 25.21
C ILE A 136 8.87 20.63 25.79
N GLN A 137 10.19 20.63 25.62
CA GLN A 137 11.07 21.70 26.12
C GLN A 137 11.10 22.97 25.25
N GLN A 138 10.48 22.96 24.06
CA GLN A 138 10.42 24.11 23.16
C GLN A 138 9.08 24.85 23.22
N GLU A 139 8.08 24.29 23.91
CA GLU A 139 6.76 24.93 24.13
C GLU A 139 6.67 25.70 25.46
N ASP A 140 7.75 25.71 26.26
CA ASP A 140 7.94 26.52 27.48
C ASP A 140 8.93 27.70 27.24
#